data_AF-A0A7Y5QWN0-F1
#
_entry.id   AF-A0A7Y5QWN0-F1
#
_cell.length_a   1.000
_cell.length_b   1.000
_cell.length_c   1.000
_cell.angle_alpha   90.00
_cell.angle_beta   90.00
_cell.angle_gamma   90.00
#
_symmetry.space_group_name_H-M   'P 1'
#
loop_
_entity.id
_entity.type
_entity.pdbx_description
1 polymer ?
#
loop_
_entity_poly.entity_id
_entity_poly.type
_entity_poly.pdbx_seq_one_letter_code
_entity_poly.pdbx_strand_id
1 'polypeptide(L)'
;MIPPSASDTGSASAAVAAAVAVFERDSNFTTLIRSLQSIASEADADTLIAAAEPYRDRPEIAGPLYERVVDLRPDDARALVSLANAYWLHGRGGDVVGELAGRAIAADPENRGAWHLWALSESDPRARVARWQQVTDRFPGDELARAILADNAASLAGAESDEHALALAIRTYEELLARATRPEQRAALDTALTTLRSWKL
;
A
#
# COMPACT_ATOMS: atom_id res chain seq x y z
N MET A 1 -14.67 22.81 17.38
CA MET A 1 -14.46 21.38 17.10
C MET A 1 -14.21 20.72 18.45
N ILE A 2 -15.21 20.03 19.01
CA ILE A 2 -15.11 19.37 20.32
C ILE A 2 -14.48 18.00 20.04
N PRO A 3 -13.37 17.62 20.70
CA PRO A 3 -12.77 16.31 20.50
C PRO A 3 -13.75 15.22 20.96
N PRO A 4 -13.77 14.04 20.32
CA PRO A 4 -14.59 12.93 20.81
C PRO A 4 -14.27 12.60 22.26
N SER A 5 -15.32 12.31 23.03
CA SER A 5 -15.23 11.82 24.39
C SER A 5 -14.50 10.46 24.38
N ALA A 6 -13.54 10.24 25.27
CA ALA A 6 -12.84 8.94 25.36
C ALA A 6 -13.78 7.74 25.60
N SER A 7 -15.01 7.98 26.08
CA SER A 7 -16.10 7.00 26.19
C SER A 7 -16.62 6.51 24.84
N ASP A 8 -16.70 7.39 23.84
CA ASP A 8 -17.28 7.07 22.52
C ASP A 8 -16.28 6.27 21.67
N THR A 9 -14.99 6.62 21.76
CA THR A 9 -13.91 5.85 21.11
C THR A 9 -13.79 4.44 21.67
N GLY A 10 -13.85 4.28 23.00
CA GLY A 10 -13.85 2.97 23.65
C GLY A 10 -15.06 2.11 23.27
N SER A 11 -16.22 2.73 23.07
CA SER A 11 -17.46 2.05 22.66
C SER A 11 -17.37 1.48 21.24
N ALA A 12 -16.92 2.28 20.26
CA ALA A 12 -16.83 1.81 18.87
C ALA A 12 -15.77 0.71 18.69
N SER A 13 -14.58 0.85 19.29
CA SER A 13 -13.55 -0.18 19.24
C SER A 13 -14.02 -1.50 19.86
N ALA A 14 -14.75 -1.45 20.99
CA ALA A 14 -15.34 -2.63 21.60
C ALA A 14 -16.43 -3.26 20.71
N ALA A 15 -17.26 -2.44 20.06
CA ALA A 15 -18.30 -2.91 19.14
C ALA A 15 -17.71 -3.59 17.90
N VAL A 16 -16.65 -3.01 17.30
CA VAL A 16 -15.92 -3.64 16.18
C VAL A 16 -15.31 -4.95 16.63
N ALA A 17 -14.64 -5.00 17.78
CA ALA A 17 -14.06 -6.24 18.31
C ALA A 17 -15.12 -7.33 18.55
N ALA A 18 -16.31 -6.96 19.04
CA ALA A 18 -17.42 -7.89 19.21
C ALA A 18 -17.94 -8.42 17.86
N ALA A 19 -18.09 -7.55 16.86
CA ALA A 19 -18.49 -7.96 15.51
C ALA A 19 -17.47 -8.91 14.87
N VAL A 20 -16.17 -8.63 15.04
CA VAL A 20 -15.09 -9.50 14.57
C VAL A 20 -15.10 -10.85 15.29
N ALA A 21 -15.31 -10.88 16.61
CA ALA A 21 -15.39 -12.14 17.35
C ALA A 21 -16.57 -13.03 16.89
N VAL A 22 -17.72 -12.42 16.55
CA VAL A 22 -18.85 -13.15 15.94
C VAL A 22 -18.46 -13.68 14.56
N PHE A 23 -17.79 -12.86 13.75
CA PHE A 23 -17.33 -13.27 12.43
C PHE A 23 -16.33 -14.44 12.49
N GLU A 24 -15.36 -14.43 13.41
CA GLU A 24 -14.40 -15.54 13.55
C GLU A 24 -15.06 -16.87 13.90
N ARG A 25 -16.15 -16.83 14.66
CA ARG A 25 -16.89 -18.04 15.03
C ARG A 25 -17.75 -18.55 13.88
N ASP A 26 -18.41 -17.65 13.18
CA ASP A 26 -19.53 -18.01 12.29
C ASP A 26 -19.17 -17.85 10.79
N SER A 27 -18.02 -17.25 10.46
CA SER A 27 -17.54 -16.90 9.11
C SER A 27 -18.56 -16.16 8.23
N ASN A 28 -19.50 -15.45 8.88
CA ASN A 28 -20.62 -14.81 8.21
C ASN A 28 -20.29 -13.36 7.83
N PHE A 29 -19.79 -13.18 6.60
CA PHE A 29 -19.45 -11.87 6.06
C PHE A 29 -20.64 -10.91 6.01
N THR A 30 -21.84 -11.38 5.70
CA THR A 30 -23.04 -10.53 5.65
C THR A 30 -23.35 -9.92 7.03
N THR A 31 -23.19 -10.70 8.09
CA THR A 31 -23.37 -10.21 9.47
C THR A 31 -22.26 -9.25 9.87
N LEU A 32 -21.01 -9.55 9.50
CA LEU A 32 -19.87 -8.65 9.74
C LEU A 32 -20.11 -7.29 9.08
N ILE A 33 -20.35 -7.27 7.77
CA ILE A 33 -20.53 -6.04 7.00
C ILE A 33 -21.69 -5.20 7.54
N ARG A 34 -22.84 -5.82 7.85
CA ARG A 34 -23.97 -5.09 8.44
C ARG A 34 -23.60 -4.44 9.78
N SER A 35 -22.87 -5.17 10.62
CA SER A 35 -22.45 -4.68 11.93
C SER A 35 -21.46 -3.52 11.80
N LEU A 36 -20.45 -3.66 10.93
CA LEU A 36 -19.48 -2.60 10.67
C LEU A 36 -20.14 -1.35 10.08
N GLN A 37 -21.08 -1.50 9.15
CA GLN A 37 -21.84 -0.38 8.59
C GLN A 37 -22.65 0.37 9.65
N SER A 38 -23.30 -0.37 10.57
CA SER A 38 -24.06 0.25 11.67
C SER A 38 -23.15 1.02 12.62
N ILE A 39 -21.96 0.48 12.94
CA ILE A 39 -20.98 1.16 13.80
C ILE A 39 -20.45 2.41 13.08
N ALA A 40 -20.13 2.29 11.79
CA ALA A 40 -19.61 3.36 10.96
C ALA A 40 -20.61 4.52 10.76
N SER A 41 -21.91 4.26 10.73
CA SER A 41 -22.89 5.34 10.57
C SER A 41 -23.00 6.25 11.79
N GLU A 42 -22.60 5.77 12.98
CA GLU A 42 -22.79 6.47 14.26
C GLU A 42 -21.50 7.12 14.78
N ALA A 43 -20.33 6.60 14.42
CA ALA A 43 -19.05 7.08 14.90
C ALA A 43 -18.44 8.18 14.01
N ASP A 44 -17.64 9.05 14.62
CA ASP A 44 -16.82 10.02 13.89
C ASP A 44 -15.54 9.39 13.31
N ALA A 45 -14.85 10.17 12.47
CA ALA A 45 -13.67 9.70 11.75
C ALA A 45 -12.52 9.28 12.69
N ASP A 46 -12.22 10.02 13.76
CA ASP A 46 -11.13 9.66 14.69
C ASP A 46 -11.42 8.36 15.43
N THR A 47 -12.67 8.18 15.84
CA THR A 47 -13.13 6.96 16.49
C THR A 47 -13.06 5.76 15.54
N LEU A 48 -13.45 5.94 14.28
CA LEU A 48 -13.36 4.88 13.27
C LEU A 48 -11.91 4.52 12.92
N ILE A 49 -11.02 5.51 12.83
CA ILE A 49 -9.57 5.27 12.64
C ILE A 49 -9.04 4.44 13.80
N ALA A 50 -9.34 4.82 15.04
CA ALA A 50 -8.89 4.10 16.24
C ALA A 50 -9.43 2.66 16.28
N ALA A 51 -10.70 2.46 15.90
CA ALA A 51 -11.32 1.13 15.87
C ALA A 51 -10.79 0.24 14.74
N ALA A 52 -10.35 0.82 13.62
CA ALA A 52 -9.81 0.10 12.47
C ALA A 52 -8.32 -0.28 12.62
N GLU A 53 -7.53 0.50 13.38
CA GLU A 53 -6.07 0.32 13.49
C GLU A 53 -5.62 -1.11 13.87
N PRO A 54 -6.26 -1.82 14.84
CA PRO A 54 -5.89 -3.20 15.16
C PRO A 54 -6.09 -4.20 14.01
N TYR A 55 -6.88 -3.82 13.01
CA TYR A 55 -7.30 -4.66 11.90
C TYR A 55 -6.75 -4.18 10.55
N ARG A 56 -5.72 -3.33 10.54
CA ARG A 56 -5.14 -2.75 9.30
C ARG A 56 -4.76 -3.78 8.22
N ASP A 57 -4.37 -4.98 8.65
CA ASP A 57 -3.95 -6.09 7.78
C ASP A 57 -5.13 -7.02 7.40
N ARG A 58 -6.35 -6.67 7.82
CA ARG A 58 -7.60 -7.39 7.58
C ARG A 58 -8.55 -6.54 6.75
N PRO A 59 -8.43 -6.57 5.41
CA PRO A 59 -9.16 -5.66 4.54
C PRO A 59 -10.69 -5.79 4.65
N GLU A 60 -11.19 -6.98 4.99
CA GLU A 60 -12.61 -7.25 5.20
C GLU A 60 -13.21 -6.55 6.45
N ILE A 61 -12.35 -6.07 7.37
CA ILE A 61 -12.74 -5.31 8.56
C ILE A 61 -12.38 -3.84 8.40
N ALA A 62 -11.11 -3.55 8.06
CA ALA A 62 -10.62 -2.17 7.98
C ALA A 62 -11.26 -1.41 6.81
N GLY A 63 -11.48 -2.07 5.66
CA GLY A 63 -12.02 -1.44 4.46
C GLY A 63 -13.33 -0.69 4.72
N PRO A 64 -14.41 -1.36 5.21
CA PRO A 64 -15.69 -0.70 5.49
C PRO A 64 -15.60 0.49 6.47
N LEU A 65 -14.69 0.44 7.45
CA LEU A 65 -14.50 1.54 8.38
C LEU A 65 -13.79 2.72 7.70
N TYR A 66 -12.74 2.45 6.90
CA TYR A 66 -12.02 3.48 6.17
C TYR A 66 -12.81 4.07 4.99
N GLU A 67 -13.75 3.33 4.38
CA GLU A 67 -14.73 3.89 3.44
C GLU A 67 -15.47 5.07 4.08
N ARG A 68 -15.96 4.87 5.30
CA ARG A 68 -16.66 5.92 6.06
C ARG A 68 -15.72 7.05 6.50
N VAL A 69 -14.49 6.74 6.90
CA VAL A 69 -13.50 7.79 7.25
C VAL A 69 -13.23 8.69 6.04
N VAL A 70 -13.05 8.11 4.85
CA VAL A 70 -12.81 8.87 3.61
C VAL A 70 -14.04 9.70 3.22
N ASP A 71 -15.25 9.20 3.44
CA ASP A 71 -16.47 10.01 3.25
C ASP A 71 -16.51 11.24 4.17
N LEU A 72 -16.07 11.09 5.42
CA LEU A 72 -16.04 12.16 6.41
C LEU A 72 -14.86 13.11 6.22
N ARG A 73 -13.73 12.62 5.69
CA ARG A 73 -12.47 13.34 5.48
C ARG A 73 -11.89 12.99 4.11
N PRO A 74 -12.41 13.57 3.02
CA PRO A 74 -12.05 13.18 1.66
C PRO A 74 -10.59 13.46 1.28
N ASP A 75 -9.92 14.35 2.02
CA ASP A 75 -8.54 14.78 1.80
C ASP A 75 -7.58 14.29 2.91
N ASP A 76 -8.00 13.34 3.76
CA ASP A 76 -7.09 12.72 4.74
C ASP A 76 -6.21 11.68 4.02
N ALA A 77 -4.97 12.07 3.72
CA ALA A 77 -4.03 11.23 2.99
C ALA A 77 -3.77 9.87 3.68
N ARG A 78 -3.77 9.81 5.02
CA ARG A 78 -3.57 8.55 5.74
C ARG A 78 -4.80 7.65 5.58
N ALA A 79 -6.01 8.19 5.71
CA ALA A 79 -7.24 7.44 5.52
C ALA A 79 -7.37 6.91 4.08
N LEU A 80 -7.05 7.73 3.09
CA LEU A 80 -7.02 7.35 1.68
C LEU A 80 -6.04 6.20 1.42
N VAL A 81 -4.83 6.26 1.99
CA VAL A 81 -3.84 5.17 1.91
C VAL A 81 -4.34 3.90 2.58
N SER A 82 -4.94 3.99 3.76
CA SER A 82 -5.49 2.83 4.46
C SER A 82 -6.61 2.16 3.67
N LEU A 83 -7.51 2.94 3.07
CA LEU A 83 -8.57 2.42 2.21
C LEU A 83 -7.99 1.78 0.94
N ALA A 84 -7.06 2.46 0.27
CA ALA A 84 -6.39 1.96 -0.92
C ALA A 84 -5.66 0.63 -0.66
N ASN A 85 -4.97 0.51 0.48
CA ASN A 85 -4.33 -0.74 0.90
C ASN A 85 -5.35 -1.86 1.14
N ALA A 86 -6.46 -1.55 1.83
CA ALA A 86 -7.52 -2.54 2.06
C ALA A 86 -8.12 -3.03 0.72
N TYR A 87 -8.36 -2.12 -0.23
CA TYR A 87 -8.85 -2.44 -1.56
C TYR A 87 -7.87 -3.26 -2.38
N TRP A 88 -6.57 -2.96 -2.28
CA TRP A 88 -5.51 -3.74 -2.91
C TRP A 88 -5.50 -5.18 -2.39
N LEU A 89 -5.48 -5.37 -1.07
CA LEU A 89 -5.47 -6.69 -0.44
C LEU A 89 -6.76 -7.49 -0.71
N HIS A 90 -7.89 -6.80 -0.89
CA HIS A 90 -9.17 -7.43 -1.22
C HIS A 90 -9.40 -7.63 -2.73
N GLY A 91 -8.45 -7.24 -3.59
CA GLY A 91 -8.53 -7.44 -5.03
C GLY A 91 -9.58 -6.57 -5.73
N ARG A 92 -9.88 -5.37 -5.22
CA ARG A 92 -10.84 -4.42 -5.83
C ARG A 92 -10.34 -3.81 -7.16
N GLY A 93 -9.08 -4.04 -7.54
CA GLY A 93 -8.50 -3.65 -8.82
C GLY A 93 -7.57 -2.44 -8.73
N GLY A 94 -6.60 -2.38 -9.67
CA GLY A 94 -5.57 -1.34 -9.70
C GLY A 94 -6.11 0.08 -9.93
N ASP A 95 -7.15 0.24 -10.76
CA ASP A 95 -7.69 1.56 -11.10
C ASP A 95 -8.22 2.32 -9.87
N VAL A 96 -9.04 1.63 -9.05
CA VAL A 96 -9.61 2.22 -7.82
C VAL A 96 -8.53 2.53 -6.79
N VAL A 97 -7.56 1.62 -6.64
CA VAL A 97 -6.41 1.83 -5.74
C VAL A 97 -5.57 3.01 -6.20
N GLY A 98 -5.34 3.13 -7.52
CA GLY A 98 -4.58 4.23 -8.12
C GLY A 98 -5.25 5.59 -7.97
N GLU A 99 -6.58 5.65 -8.06
CA GLU A 99 -7.35 6.89 -7.82
C GLU A 99 -7.21 7.36 -6.38
N LEU A 100 -7.44 6.47 -5.41
CA LEU A 100 -7.30 6.77 -3.99
C LEU A 100 -5.86 7.18 -3.62
N ALA A 101 -4.87 6.47 -4.16
CA ALA A 101 -3.47 6.80 -3.97
C ALA A 101 -3.10 8.16 -4.60
N GLY A 102 -3.63 8.47 -5.78
CA GLY A 102 -3.46 9.78 -6.42
C GLY A 102 -4.04 10.93 -5.59
N ARG A 103 -5.24 10.74 -5.02
CA ARG A 103 -5.84 11.70 -4.08
C ARG A 103 -4.99 11.86 -2.82
N ALA A 104 -4.45 10.77 -2.29
CA ALA A 104 -3.57 10.82 -1.12
C ALA A 104 -2.27 11.59 -1.40
N ILE A 105 -1.67 11.42 -2.59
CA ILE A 105 -0.50 12.20 -3.04
C ILE A 105 -0.86 13.69 -3.17
N ALA A 106 -2.04 14.00 -3.70
CA ALA A 106 -2.49 15.39 -3.83
C ALA A 106 -2.71 16.07 -2.47
N ALA A 107 -3.21 15.33 -1.48
CA ALA A 107 -3.42 15.81 -0.12
C ALA A 107 -2.11 15.94 0.68
N ASP A 108 -1.21 14.94 0.55
CA ASP A 108 0.10 14.94 1.18
C ASP A 108 1.17 14.35 0.23
N PRO A 109 1.91 15.21 -0.48
CA PRO A 109 2.97 14.78 -1.39
C PRO A 109 4.16 14.09 -0.72
N GLU A 110 4.30 14.13 0.61
CA GLU A 110 5.34 13.43 1.37
C GLU A 110 4.88 12.04 1.84
N ASN A 111 3.61 11.68 1.62
CA ASN A 111 3.07 10.39 2.03
C ASN A 111 3.64 9.25 1.17
N ARG A 112 4.73 8.66 1.63
CA ARG A 112 5.41 7.53 0.99
C ARG A 112 4.47 6.35 0.67
N GLY A 113 3.51 6.05 1.54
CA GLY A 113 2.56 4.96 1.31
C GLY A 113 1.64 5.20 0.11
N ALA A 114 1.23 6.45 -0.09
CA ALA A 114 0.45 6.86 -1.25
C ALA A 114 1.22 6.65 -2.56
N TRP A 115 2.49 7.09 -2.60
CA TRP A 115 3.37 6.88 -3.75
C TRP A 115 3.60 5.40 -4.07
N HIS A 116 3.75 4.56 -3.04
CA HIS A 116 3.91 3.11 -3.21
C HIS A 116 2.67 2.48 -3.82
N LEU A 117 1.48 2.76 -3.29
CA LEU A 117 0.23 2.22 -3.82
C LEU A 117 -0.06 2.73 -5.23
N TRP A 118 0.23 4.00 -5.51
CA TRP A 118 0.07 4.58 -6.84
C TRP A 118 0.98 3.94 -7.88
N ALA A 119 2.25 3.67 -7.53
CA ALA A 119 3.16 2.97 -8.45
C ALA A 119 2.76 1.50 -8.61
N LEU A 120 2.40 0.82 -7.52
CA LEU A 120 1.99 -0.58 -7.52
C LEU A 120 0.71 -0.83 -8.32
N SER A 121 -0.23 0.12 -8.32
CA SER A 121 -1.53 -0.03 -8.97
C SER A 121 -1.48 0.11 -10.50
N GLU A 122 -0.34 0.50 -11.07
CA GLU A 122 -0.17 0.65 -12.51
C GLU A 122 -0.04 -0.72 -13.19
N SER A 123 -0.96 -1.01 -14.09
CA SER A 123 -1.03 -2.31 -14.77
C SER A 123 -0.01 -2.42 -15.90
N ASP A 124 0.26 -1.32 -16.62
CA ASP A 124 1.22 -1.29 -17.72
C ASP A 124 2.65 -1.43 -17.18
N PRO A 125 3.42 -2.47 -17.56
CA PRO A 125 4.75 -2.70 -17.01
C PRO A 125 5.73 -1.53 -17.19
N ARG A 126 5.68 -0.87 -18.34
CA ARG A 126 6.58 0.24 -18.67
C ARG A 126 6.22 1.50 -17.87
N ALA A 127 4.93 1.84 -17.81
CA ALA A 127 4.44 2.93 -16.98
C ALA A 127 4.74 2.65 -15.50
N ARG A 128 4.58 1.41 -15.04
CA ARG A 128 4.89 1.04 -13.64
C ARG A 128 6.37 1.23 -13.30
N VAL A 129 7.28 0.84 -14.20
CA VAL A 129 8.72 1.15 -14.05
C VAL A 129 8.95 2.67 -13.95
N ALA A 130 8.30 3.45 -14.83
CA ALA A 130 8.41 4.91 -14.77
C ALA A 130 7.86 5.51 -13.46
N ARG A 131 6.76 4.96 -12.92
CA ARG A 131 6.21 5.37 -11.62
C ARG A 131 7.18 5.04 -10.48
N TRP A 132 7.74 3.83 -10.45
CA TRP A 132 8.72 3.47 -9.42
C TRP A 132 10.00 4.29 -9.48
N GLN A 133 10.44 4.71 -10.67
CA GLN A 133 11.54 5.66 -10.81
C GLN A 133 11.20 7.01 -10.13
N GLN A 134 9.99 7.53 -10.34
CA GLN A 134 9.53 8.74 -9.64
C GLN A 134 9.53 8.55 -8.11
N VAL A 135 9.12 7.37 -7.63
CA VAL A 135 9.16 7.07 -6.18
C VAL A 135 10.60 7.11 -5.65
N THR A 136 11.57 6.50 -6.35
CA THR A 136 12.98 6.49 -5.91
C THR A 136 13.64 7.85 -5.99
N ASP A 137 13.26 8.68 -6.97
CA ASP A 137 13.76 10.05 -7.11
C ASP A 137 13.22 10.94 -5.98
N ARG A 138 11.96 10.72 -5.60
CA ARG A 138 11.29 11.45 -4.52
C ARG A 138 11.77 11.03 -3.13
N PHE A 139 11.98 9.73 -2.93
CA PHE A 139 12.38 9.12 -1.67
C PHE A 139 13.73 8.39 -1.83
N PRO A 140 14.86 9.11 -1.96
CA PRO A 140 16.16 8.50 -2.26
C PRO A 140 16.69 7.57 -1.15
N GLY A 141 16.16 7.66 0.07
CA GLY A 141 16.46 6.74 1.18
C GLY A 141 15.61 5.47 1.20
N ASP A 142 14.66 5.32 0.27
CA ASP A 142 13.73 4.20 0.24
C ASP A 142 14.32 2.98 -0.47
N GLU A 143 15.04 2.15 0.28
CA GLU A 143 15.64 0.92 -0.25
C GLU A 143 14.60 -0.10 -0.72
N LEU A 144 13.38 -0.07 -0.17
CA LEU A 144 12.29 -0.95 -0.65
C LEU A 144 11.81 -0.51 -2.04
N ALA A 145 11.53 0.79 -2.24
CA ALA A 145 11.16 1.30 -3.56
C ALA A 145 12.26 1.06 -4.60
N ARG A 146 13.53 1.19 -4.19
CA ARG A 146 14.68 0.90 -5.08
C ARG A 146 14.74 -0.57 -5.47
N ALA A 147 14.51 -1.50 -4.53
CA ALA A 147 14.41 -2.92 -4.86
C ALA A 147 13.25 -3.20 -5.82
N ILE A 148 12.07 -2.64 -5.56
CA ILE A 148 10.89 -2.82 -6.42
C ILE A 148 11.13 -2.24 -7.83
N LEU A 149 11.80 -1.10 -7.95
CA LEU A 149 12.20 -0.54 -9.25
C LEU A 149 13.12 -1.50 -10.01
N ALA A 150 14.15 -2.03 -9.35
CA ALA A 150 15.08 -2.97 -9.97
C ALA A 150 14.36 -4.23 -10.47
N ASP A 151 13.49 -4.80 -9.64
CA ASP A 151 12.71 -6.00 -9.97
C ASP A 151 11.74 -5.75 -11.15
N ASN A 152 11.04 -4.60 -11.16
CA ASN A 152 10.14 -4.25 -12.27
C ASN A 152 10.90 -3.97 -13.57
N ALA A 153 12.05 -3.30 -13.49
CA ALA A 153 12.90 -3.04 -14.65
C ALA A 153 13.48 -4.34 -15.23
N ALA A 154 13.93 -5.27 -14.37
CA ALA A 154 14.41 -6.59 -14.80
C ALA A 154 13.28 -7.41 -15.45
N SER A 155 12.08 -7.37 -14.88
CA SER A 155 10.90 -8.06 -15.44
C SER A 155 10.52 -7.50 -16.80
N LEU A 156 10.48 -6.16 -16.94
CA LEU A 156 10.22 -5.47 -18.21
C LEU A 156 11.27 -5.83 -19.27
N ALA A 157 12.55 -5.80 -18.89
CA ALA A 157 13.66 -6.14 -19.77
C ALA A 157 13.52 -7.54 -20.37
N GLY A 158 13.21 -8.55 -19.53
CA GLY A 158 13.03 -9.92 -19.98
C GLY A 158 11.75 -10.13 -20.79
N ALA A 159 10.65 -9.45 -20.45
CA ALA A 159 9.37 -9.61 -21.12
C ALA A 159 9.32 -8.93 -22.50
N GLU A 160 10.01 -7.80 -22.66
CA GLU A 160 9.95 -6.96 -23.86
C GLU A 160 11.27 -6.90 -24.66
N SER A 161 12.29 -7.69 -24.28
CA SER A 161 13.65 -7.58 -24.82
C SER A 161 14.18 -6.14 -24.75
N ASP A 162 13.89 -5.43 -23.65
CA ASP A 162 14.21 -4.02 -23.49
C ASP A 162 15.60 -3.81 -22.85
N GLU A 163 16.58 -3.45 -23.67
CA GLU A 163 17.96 -3.14 -23.24
C GLU A 163 18.04 -1.94 -22.29
N HIS A 164 17.17 -0.94 -22.42
CA HIS A 164 17.15 0.22 -21.54
C HIS A 164 16.63 -0.17 -20.15
N ALA A 165 15.60 -1.01 -20.11
CA ALA A 165 15.09 -1.56 -18.87
C ALA A 165 16.15 -2.46 -18.18
N LEU A 166 16.91 -3.25 -18.97
CA LEU A 166 18.02 -4.05 -18.43
C LEU A 166 19.10 -3.17 -17.80
N ALA A 167 19.51 -2.12 -18.52
CA ALA A 167 20.51 -1.17 -18.01
C ALA A 167 20.02 -0.44 -16.75
N LEU A 168 18.74 -0.08 -16.69
CA LEU A 168 18.11 0.48 -15.49
C LEU A 168 18.14 -0.51 -14.33
N ALA A 169 17.75 -1.77 -14.55
CA ALA A 169 17.75 -2.80 -13.52
C ALA A 169 19.16 -3.02 -12.93
N ILE A 170 20.16 -3.20 -13.80
CA ILE A 170 21.56 -3.41 -13.40
C ILE A 170 22.06 -2.23 -12.55
N ARG A 171 21.89 -0.99 -13.03
CA ARG A 171 22.31 0.20 -12.28
C ARG A 171 21.63 0.28 -10.91
N THR A 172 20.32 -0.02 -10.86
CA THR A 172 19.55 0.06 -9.61
C THR A 172 20.00 -1.00 -8.61
N TYR A 173 20.32 -2.22 -9.05
CA TYR A 173 20.91 -3.25 -8.19
C TYR A 173 22.34 -2.93 -7.74
N GLU A 174 23.15 -2.28 -8.58
CA GLU A 174 24.48 -1.80 -8.19
C GLU A 174 24.40 -0.76 -7.06
N GLU A 175 23.43 0.17 -7.13
CA GLU A 175 23.17 1.12 -6.05
C GLU A 175 22.76 0.43 -4.76
N LEU A 176 21.88 -0.58 -4.83
CA LEU A 176 21.49 -1.40 -3.67
C LEU A 176 22.71 -2.12 -3.08
N LEU A 177 23.58 -2.69 -3.92
CA LEU A 177 24.78 -3.41 -3.48
C LEU A 177 25.78 -2.47 -2.78
N ALA A 178 25.93 -1.25 -3.28
CA ALA A 178 26.79 -0.24 -2.67
C ALA A 178 26.31 0.16 -1.26
N ARG A 179 24.99 0.10 -1.02
CA ARG A 179 24.35 0.47 0.26
C ARG A 179 24.17 -0.71 1.21
N ALA A 180 24.19 -1.94 0.70
CA ALA A 180 23.97 -3.15 1.49
C ALA A 180 25.12 -3.42 2.47
N THR A 181 24.78 -3.48 3.76
CA THR A 181 25.72 -3.78 4.86
C THR A 181 25.68 -5.25 5.28
N ARG A 182 24.58 -5.95 5.02
CA ARG A 182 24.40 -7.36 5.41
C ARG A 182 25.03 -8.30 4.38
N PRO A 183 25.91 -9.25 4.79
CA PRO A 183 26.58 -10.16 3.85
C PRO A 183 25.63 -10.95 2.97
N GLU A 184 24.53 -11.46 3.52
CA GLU A 184 23.52 -12.23 2.78
C GLU A 184 22.85 -11.39 1.69
N GLN A 185 22.52 -10.13 2.00
CA GLN A 185 21.94 -9.21 1.03
C GLN A 185 22.92 -8.90 -0.10
N ARG A 186 24.20 -8.68 0.21
CA ARG A 186 25.25 -8.44 -0.79
C ARG A 186 25.39 -9.64 -1.73
N ALA A 187 25.46 -10.86 -1.18
CA ALA A 187 25.57 -12.08 -1.97
C ALA A 187 24.36 -12.29 -2.90
N ALA A 188 23.14 -11.99 -2.43
CA ALA A 188 21.94 -12.04 -3.26
C ALA A 188 21.99 -11.02 -4.42
N LEU A 189 22.42 -9.78 -4.14
CA LEU A 189 22.56 -8.73 -5.14
C LEU A 189 23.66 -9.05 -6.17
N ASP A 190 24.81 -9.57 -5.74
CA ASP A 190 25.90 -10.02 -6.62
C ASP A 190 25.42 -11.15 -7.57
N THR A 191 24.62 -12.08 -7.04
CA THR A 191 24.01 -13.15 -7.83
C THR A 191 23.07 -12.58 -8.90
N ALA A 192 22.15 -11.69 -8.50
CA ALA A 192 21.22 -11.04 -9.42
C ALA A 192 21.95 -10.27 -10.53
N LEU A 193 22.97 -9.48 -10.18
CA LEU A 193 23.79 -8.73 -11.13
C LEU A 193 24.54 -9.64 -12.11
N THR A 194 25.10 -10.74 -11.62
CA THR A 194 25.78 -11.73 -12.47
C THR A 194 24.81 -12.33 -13.49
N THR A 195 23.60 -12.68 -13.06
CA THR A 195 22.55 -13.19 -13.94
C THR A 195 22.15 -12.15 -14.99
N LEU A 196 21.80 -10.93 -14.59
CA LEU A 196 21.33 -9.89 -15.52
C LEU A 196 22.39 -9.51 -16.55
N ARG A 197 23.67 -9.41 -16.16
CA ARG A 197 24.77 -9.11 -17.09
C ARG A 197 25.02 -10.21 -18.12
N SER A 198 24.52 -11.42 -17.87
CA SER A 198 24.62 -12.54 -18.82
C SER A 198 23.50 -12.56 -19.86
N TRP A 199 22.44 -11.75 -19.67
CA TRP A 199 21.31 -11.71 -20.59
C TRP A 199 21.72 -11.18 -21.95
N LYS A 200 21.13 -11.79 -22.99
CA LYS A 200 21.16 -11.32 -24.37
C LYS A 200 19.70 -11.16 -24.78
N LEU A 201 19.26 -9.92 -24.94
CA LEU A 201 17.87 -9.56 -25.24
C LEU A 201 17.62 -9.47 -26.74
#